data_AF-A0A9D7SEZ2-F1
#
_entry.id   AF-A0A9D7SEZ2-F1
#
_cell.length_a   1.000
_cell.length_b   1.000
_cell.length_c   1.000
_cell.angle_alpha   90.00
_cell.angle_beta   90.00
_cell.angle_gamma   90.00
#
_symmetry.space_group_name_H-M   'P 1'
#
loop_
_entity.id
_entity.type
_entity.pdbx_description
1 polymer ?
#
loop_
_entity_poly.entity_id
_entity_poly.type
_entity_poly.pdbx_seq_one_letter_code
_entity_poly.pdbx_strand_id
1 'polypeptide(L)'
;MPLGAVRLLPPFLLFSLLAGAYAWWLRRGAAGAAAPEAAPDVEVKEKNPLELNAALLFALMFVTVSLVTKYVLLFYKELGLRMLSFLVGASDIVPFIVSVLQGNLGIGSGQILQAIVIATASNNVMKTAYVFTFGHRQTARLTALGMAGIVVLSFLYAALAF
;
A
#
# COMPACT_ATOMS: atom_id res chain seq x y z
N MET A 1 2.44 29.82 1.97
CA MET A 1 1.90 28.43 1.97
C MET A 1 2.73 27.58 1.02
N PRO A 2 3.02 26.31 1.31
CA PRO A 2 3.80 25.45 0.41
C PRO A 2 2.98 25.09 -0.85
N LEU A 3 3.52 25.36 -2.04
CA LEU A 3 2.78 25.17 -3.31
C LEU A 3 2.36 23.71 -3.56
N GLY A 4 3.04 22.73 -2.94
CA GLY A 4 2.66 21.32 -3.00
C GLY A 4 1.27 21.04 -2.42
N ALA A 5 0.90 21.68 -1.30
CA ALA A 5 -0.39 21.46 -0.66
C ALA A 5 -1.57 21.88 -1.55
N VAL A 6 -1.43 23.02 -2.24
CA VAL A 6 -2.44 23.54 -3.17
C VAL A 6 -2.58 22.63 -4.41
N ARG A 7 -1.49 21.98 -4.85
CA ARG A 7 -1.51 21.02 -5.96
C ARG A 7 -2.17 19.67 -5.60
N LEU A 8 -2.16 19.28 -4.33
CA LEU A 8 -2.82 18.06 -3.84
C LEU A 8 -4.32 18.28 -3.55
N LEU A 9 -4.76 19.53 -3.38
CA LEU A 9 -6.15 19.86 -3.05
C LEU A 9 -7.18 19.32 -4.09
N PRO A 10 -6.99 19.49 -5.42
CA PRO A 10 -7.94 18.99 -6.42
C PRO A 10 -8.14 17.46 -6.43
N PRO A 11 -7.10 16.59 -6.48
CA PRO A 11 -7.31 15.15 -6.47
C PRO A 11 -7.90 14.64 -5.14
N PHE A 12 -7.54 15.24 -4.00
CA PHE A 12 -8.12 14.86 -2.70
C PHE A 12 -9.62 15.20 -2.63
N LEU A 13 -10.04 16.38 -3.13
CA LEU A 13 -11.45 16.71 -3.25
C LEU A 13 -12.19 15.77 -4.22
N LEU A 14 -11.59 15.44 -5.36
CA LEU A 14 -12.18 14.51 -6.33
C LEU A 14 -12.42 13.12 -5.69
N PHE A 15 -11.43 12.56 -5.00
CA PHE A 15 -11.60 11.27 -4.31
C PHE A 15 -12.62 11.34 -3.17
N SER A 16 -12.66 12.44 -2.42
CA SER A 16 -13.65 12.66 -1.36
C SER A 16 -15.08 12.70 -1.91
N LEU A 17 -15.30 13.44 -3.00
CA LEU A 17 -16.59 13.54 -3.68
C LEU A 17 -17.03 12.20 -4.30
N LEU A 18 -16.11 11.46 -4.94
CA LEU A 18 -16.39 10.13 -5.49
C LEU A 18 -16.76 9.12 -4.39
N ALA A 19 -16.02 9.11 -3.28
CA ALA A 19 -16.33 8.25 -2.13
C ALA A 19 -17.68 8.62 -1.49
N GLY A 20 -17.98 9.91 -1.33
CA GLY A 20 -19.27 10.40 -0.83
C GLY A 20 -20.43 10.04 -1.74
N ALA A 21 -20.28 10.20 -3.06
CA ALA A 21 -21.29 9.82 -4.04
C ALA A 21 -21.54 8.31 -4.05
N TYR A 22 -20.49 7.49 -3.99
CA TYR A 22 -20.60 6.03 -3.89
C TYR A 22 -21.28 5.58 -2.59
N ALA A 23 -20.91 6.17 -1.45
CA ALA A 23 -21.56 5.89 -0.16
C ALA A 23 -23.05 6.31 -0.14
N TRP A 24 -23.40 7.43 -0.77
CA TRP A 24 -24.79 7.86 -0.93
C TRP A 24 -25.59 7.00 -1.92
N TRP A 25 -24.95 6.42 -2.94
CA TRP A 25 -25.57 5.45 -3.84
C TRP A 25 -25.84 4.12 -3.11
N LEU A 26 -24.85 3.58 -2.40
CA LEU A 26 -25.00 2.38 -1.56
C LEU A 26 -26.10 2.56 -0.50
N ARG A 27 -26.14 3.70 0.21
CA ARG A 27 -27.20 4.00 1.18
C ARG A 27 -28.60 4.09 0.55
N ARG A 28 -28.71 4.53 -0.70
CA ARG A 28 -29.99 4.55 -1.43
C ARG A 28 -30.42 3.16 -1.94
N GLY A 29 -29.48 2.24 -2.18
CA GLY A 29 -29.78 0.82 -2.38
C GLY A 29 -30.15 0.09 -1.08
N ALA A 30 -29.51 0.44 0.04
CA ALA A 30 -29.74 -0.18 1.35
C ALA A 30 -31.01 0.31 2.07
N ALA A 31 -31.72 1.31 1.55
CA ALA A 31 -32.89 1.93 2.19
C ALA A 31 -34.12 1.00 2.36
N GLY A 32 -34.09 -0.21 1.77
CA GLY A 32 -35.09 -1.26 1.98
C GLY A 32 -34.58 -2.49 2.76
N ALA A 33 -33.31 -2.49 3.20
CA ALA A 33 -32.78 -3.54 4.05
C ALA A 33 -33.10 -3.23 5.52
N ALA A 34 -33.55 -4.24 6.27
CA ALA A 34 -33.70 -4.11 7.72
C ALA A 34 -32.35 -3.72 8.36
N ALA A 35 -32.38 -2.88 9.39
CA ALA A 35 -31.18 -2.53 10.13
C ALA A 35 -30.49 -3.81 10.64
N PRO A 36 -29.15 -3.93 10.54
CA PRO A 36 -28.44 -5.04 11.18
C PRO A 36 -28.79 -5.05 12.66
N GLU A 37 -29.17 -6.23 13.17
CA GLU A 37 -29.42 -6.45 14.59
C GLU A 37 -28.19 -5.97 15.37
N ALA A 38 -28.41 -5.16 16.41
CA ALA A 38 -27.34 -4.42 17.06
C ALA A 38 -26.29 -5.41 17.60
N ALA A 39 -25.10 -5.38 17.00
CA ALA A 39 -23.98 -6.19 17.48
C ALA A 39 -23.75 -5.86 18.97
N PRO A 40 -23.58 -6.86 19.84
CA PRO A 40 -23.42 -6.62 21.27
C PRO A 40 -22.23 -5.67 21.50
N ASP A 41 -22.37 -4.76 22.47
CA ASP A 41 -21.33 -3.80 22.82
C ASP A 41 -20.05 -4.51 23.26
N VAL A 42 -19.17 -4.75 22.30
CA VAL A 42 -17.80 -5.16 22.56
C VAL A 42 -17.13 -3.97 23.21
N GLU A 43 -16.81 -4.08 24.50
CA GLU A 43 -16.00 -3.08 25.21
C GLU A 43 -14.66 -2.90 24.48
N VAL A 44 -14.59 -1.91 23.59
CA VAL A 44 -13.36 -1.51 22.91
C VAL A 44 -12.47 -0.84 23.96
N LYS A 45 -11.74 -1.68 24.68
CA LYS A 45 -10.79 -1.29 25.71
C LYS A 45 -9.71 -0.41 25.10
N GLU A 46 -9.92 0.91 25.16
CA GLU A 46 -9.08 1.92 24.52
C GLU A 46 -7.63 1.73 24.95
N LYS A 47 -6.83 1.21 24.02
CA LYS A 47 -5.43 0.88 24.24
C LYS A 47 -4.63 2.17 24.04
N ASN A 48 -3.67 2.41 24.94
CA ASN A 48 -2.87 3.64 25.03
C ASN A 48 -2.65 4.34 23.67
N PRO A 49 -3.23 5.54 23.44
CA PRO A 49 -3.37 6.17 22.12
C PRO A 49 -2.05 6.64 21.46
N LEU A 50 -0.90 6.31 22.06
CA LEU A 50 0.44 6.57 21.54
C LEU A 50 1.05 5.39 20.78
N GLU A 51 0.47 4.18 20.84
CA GLU A 51 0.92 2.96 20.11
C GLU A 51 2.45 2.74 20.11
N LEU A 52 3.15 3.07 21.21
CA LEU A 52 4.62 3.19 21.26
C LEU A 52 5.35 1.93 20.77
N ASN A 53 4.80 0.74 21.02
CA ASN A 53 5.36 -0.53 20.57
C ASN A 53 5.30 -0.70 19.03
N ALA A 54 4.23 -0.23 18.39
CA ALA A 54 4.10 -0.25 16.93
C ALA A 54 5.02 0.81 16.29
N ALA A 55 5.11 2.00 16.89
CA ALA A 55 6.07 3.03 16.46
C ALA A 55 7.53 2.55 16.56
N LEU A 56 7.89 1.85 17.63
CA LEU A 56 9.22 1.27 17.82
C LEU A 56 9.50 0.14 16.81
N LEU A 57 8.53 -0.74 16.55
CA LEU A 57 8.63 -1.78 15.52
C LEU A 57 8.80 -1.18 14.12
N PHE A 58 8.02 -0.15 13.77
CA PHE A 58 8.16 0.57 12.52
C PHE A 58 9.53 1.24 12.39
N ALA A 59 10.02 1.91 13.44
CA ALA A 59 11.35 2.52 13.44
C ALA A 59 12.47 1.49 13.23
N LEU A 60 12.37 0.32 13.88
CA LEU A 60 13.31 -0.78 13.69
C LEU A 60 13.27 -1.30 12.24
N MET A 61 12.07 -1.60 11.71
CA MET A 61 11.88 -2.05 10.32
C MET A 61 12.43 -1.03 9.32
N PHE A 62 12.18 0.26 9.54
CA PHE A 62 12.68 1.35 8.71
C PHE A 62 14.21 1.45 8.71
N VAL A 63 14.85 1.35 9.89
CA VAL A 63 16.33 1.36 9.98
C VAL A 63 16.92 0.13 9.29
N THR A 64 16.39 -1.07 9.55
CA THR A 64 16.85 -2.31 8.91
C THR A 64 16.71 -2.24 7.40
N VAL A 65 15.55 -1.85 6.87
CA VAL A 65 15.31 -1.76 5.42
C VAL A 65 16.15 -0.64 4.79
N SER A 66 16.36 0.49 5.47
CA SER A 66 17.25 1.56 4.98
C SER A 66 18.71 1.09 4.86
N LEU A 67 19.21 0.35 5.86
CA LEU A 67 20.56 -0.23 5.83
C LEU A 67 20.72 -1.28 4.73
N VAL A 68 19.74 -2.19 4.59
CA VAL A 68 19.72 -3.19 3.51
C VAL A 68 19.66 -2.52 2.14
N THR A 69 18.80 -1.51 1.96
CA THR A 69 18.69 -0.78 0.68
C THR A 69 19.99 -0.07 0.33
N LYS A 70 20.64 0.59 1.31
CA LYS A 70 21.96 1.21 1.11
C LYS A 70 23.03 0.19 0.73
N TYR A 71 23.08 -0.95 1.41
CA TYR A 71 24.01 -2.05 1.09
C TYR A 71 23.77 -2.59 -0.33
N VAL A 72 22.51 -2.87 -0.68
CA VAL A 72 22.13 -3.37 -2.01
C VAL A 72 22.51 -2.39 -3.11
N LEU A 73 22.33 -1.08 -2.92
CA LEU A 73 22.74 -0.05 -3.88
C LEU A 73 24.26 0.01 -4.07
N LEU A 74 25.05 -0.14 -3.00
CA LEU A 74 26.52 -0.10 -3.08
C LEU A 74 27.10 -1.28 -3.89
N PHE A 75 26.58 -2.49 -3.69
CA PHE A 75 27.13 -3.71 -4.31
C PHE A 75 26.41 -4.13 -5.60
N TYR A 76 25.09 -3.99 -5.67
CA TYR A 76 24.23 -4.53 -6.75
C TYR A 76 23.48 -3.44 -7.55
N LYS A 77 23.59 -2.17 -7.14
CA LYS A 77 23.04 -0.99 -7.82
C LYS A 77 21.55 -1.16 -8.18
N GLU A 78 21.19 -0.80 -9.41
CA GLU A 78 19.82 -0.74 -9.93
C GLU A 78 19.14 -2.11 -10.03
N LEU A 79 19.85 -3.14 -10.51
CA LEU A 79 19.33 -4.51 -10.52
C LEU A 79 19.07 -5.02 -9.10
N GLY A 80 19.98 -4.72 -8.17
CA GLY A 80 19.78 -4.97 -6.75
C GLY A 80 18.52 -4.29 -6.21
N LEU A 81 18.32 -3.01 -6.51
CA LEU A 81 17.14 -2.27 -6.08
C LEU A 81 15.84 -2.87 -6.66
N ARG A 82 15.81 -3.26 -7.94
CA ARG A 82 14.66 -3.96 -8.56
C ARG A 82 14.33 -5.26 -7.83
N MET A 83 15.34 -6.09 -7.54
CA MET A 83 15.18 -7.36 -6.80
C MET A 83 14.73 -7.15 -5.35
N LEU A 84 15.31 -6.17 -4.64
CA LEU A 84 14.94 -5.83 -3.27
C LEU A 84 13.50 -5.31 -3.20
N SER A 85 13.09 -4.48 -4.15
CA SER A 85 11.71 -3.97 -4.26
C SER A 85 10.71 -5.12 -4.39
N PHE A 86 11.00 -6.10 -5.26
CA PHE A 86 10.16 -7.27 -5.42
C PHE A 86 10.07 -8.09 -4.12
N LEU A 87 11.20 -8.29 -3.43
CA LEU A 87 11.25 -9.09 -2.20
C LEU A 87 10.51 -8.41 -1.03
N VAL A 88 10.71 -7.10 -0.81
CA VAL A 88 10.09 -6.37 0.31
C VAL A 88 8.60 -6.12 0.10
N GLY A 89 8.12 -6.16 -1.15
CA GLY A 89 6.68 -6.22 -1.44
C GLY A 89 5.96 -7.37 -0.71
N ALA A 90 6.66 -8.46 -0.39
CA ALA A 90 6.10 -9.62 0.31
C ALA A 90 6.11 -9.55 1.85
N SER A 91 6.73 -8.52 2.46
CA SER A 91 6.73 -8.30 3.91
C SER A 91 5.93 -7.03 4.27
N ASP A 92 6.60 -5.93 4.58
CA ASP A 92 5.99 -4.61 4.72
C ASP A 92 6.65 -3.61 3.77
N ILE A 93 5.82 -3.04 2.90
CA ILE A 93 6.21 -2.09 1.87
C ILE A 93 6.44 -0.67 2.43
N VAL A 94 5.81 -0.30 3.56
CA VAL A 94 5.82 1.09 4.05
C VAL A 94 7.23 1.53 4.51
N PRO A 95 7.98 0.74 5.32
CA PRO A 95 9.35 1.06 5.68
C PRO A 95 10.26 1.21 4.46
N PHE A 96 10.06 0.41 3.40
CA PHE A 96 10.81 0.51 2.16
C PHE A 96 10.53 1.79 1.39
N ILE A 97 9.25 2.11 1.15
CA ILE A 97 8.84 3.33 0.44
C ILE A 97 9.41 4.57 1.14
N VAL A 98 9.34 4.64 2.47
CA VAL A 98 9.92 5.77 3.22
C VAL A 98 11.45 5.78 3.08
N SER A 99 12.13 4.62 3.09
CA SER A 99 13.59 4.56 2.95
C SER A 99 14.10 5.07 1.59
N VAL A 100 13.42 4.76 0.48
CA VAL A 100 13.83 5.25 -0.86
C VAL A 100 13.41 6.70 -1.11
N LEU A 101 12.34 7.18 -0.47
CA LEU A 101 11.89 8.58 -0.60
C LEU A 101 12.66 9.55 0.32
N GLN A 102 13.04 9.14 1.53
CA GLN A 102 13.57 10.02 2.57
C GLN A 102 15.00 9.69 3.02
N GLY A 103 15.50 8.47 2.77
CA GLY A 103 16.81 8.02 3.25
C GLY A 103 18.03 8.64 2.56
N ASN A 104 17.83 9.58 1.62
CA ASN A 104 18.86 10.27 0.84
C ASN A 104 19.94 9.32 0.26
N LEU A 105 19.49 8.22 -0.34
CA LEU A 105 20.32 7.09 -0.75
C LEU A 105 21.05 7.28 -2.10
N GLY A 106 21.05 8.49 -2.67
CA GLY A 106 21.66 8.79 -3.97
C GLY A 106 20.94 8.19 -5.19
N ILE A 107 19.70 7.73 -5.02
CA ILE A 107 18.89 7.08 -6.05
C ILE A 107 18.25 8.12 -6.98
N GLY A 108 18.20 7.85 -8.29
CA GLY A 108 17.49 8.70 -9.25
C GLY A 108 15.96 8.63 -9.09
N SER A 109 15.24 9.71 -9.43
CA SER A 109 13.77 9.77 -9.28
C SER A 109 13.02 8.68 -10.08
N GLY A 110 13.51 8.32 -11.26
CA GLY A 110 12.95 7.20 -12.05
C GLY A 110 13.14 5.84 -11.38
N GLN A 111 14.34 5.58 -10.84
CA GLN A 111 14.64 4.37 -10.07
C GLN A 111 13.78 4.26 -8.81
N ILE A 112 13.54 5.38 -8.10
CA ILE A 112 12.61 5.43 -6.96
C ILE A 112 11.19 5.08 -7.42
N LEU A 113 10.69 5.66 -8.52
CA LEU A 113 9.35 5.34 -9.02
C LEU A 113 9.22 3.87 -9.39
N GLN A 114 10.18 3.32 -10.14
CA GLN A 114 10.18 1.91 -10.53
C GLN A 114 10.23 0.97 -9.32
N ALA A 115 11.07 1.28 -8.32
CA ALA A 115 11.15 0.53 -7.08
C ALA A 115 9.80 0.49 -6.34
N ILE A 116 9.12 1.64 -6.23
CA ILE A 116 7.80 1.74 -5.60
C ILE A 116 6.75 0.93 -6.39
N VAL A 117 6.75 0.99 -7.73
CA VAL A 117 5.81 0.21 -8.57
C VAL A 117 6.06 -1.30 -8.44
N ILE A 118 7.31 -1.76 -8.52
CA ILE A 118 7.66 -3.18 -8.39
C ILE A 118 7.26 -3.71 -7.01
N ALA A 119 7.56 -2.96 -5.93
CA ALA A 119 7.19 -3.35 -4.58
C ALA A 119 5.66 -3.40 -4.39
N THR A 120 4.94 -2.43 -4.96
CA THR A 120 3.46 -2.38 -4.91
C THR A 120 2.84 -3.53 -5.69
N ALA A 121 3.39 -3.87 -6.86
CA ALA A 121 2.96 -5.00 -7.67
C ALA A 121 3.14 -6.33 -6.91
N SER A 122 4.32 -6.55 -6.32
CA SER A 122 4.62 -7.72 -5.47
C SER A 122 3.69 -7.80 -4.24
N ASN A 123 3.43 -6.67 -3.57
CA ASN A 123 2.51 -6.62 -2.43
C ASN A 123 1.06 -6.97 -2.83
N ASN A 124 0.62 -6.58 -4.03
CA ASN A 124 -0.69 -6.95 -4.56
C ASN A 124 -0.74 -8.43 -5.01
N VAL A 125 0.36 -9.02 -5.48
CA VAL A 125 0.47 -10.50 -5.67
C VAL A 125 0.26 -11.21 -4.34
N MET A 126 0.94 -10.78 -3.28
CA MET A 126 0.83 -11.43 -1.97
C MET A 126 -0.56 -11.25 -1.34
N LYS A 127 -1.18 -10.06 -1.44
CA LYS A 127 -2.59 -9.86 -1.09
C LYS A 127 -3.54 -10.79 -1.85
N THR A 128 -3.29 -11.01 -3.14
CA THR A 128 -4.05 -11.98 -3.95
C THR A 128 -3.86 -13.40 -3.44
N ALA A 129 -2.63 -13.80 -3.13
CA ALA A 129 -2.32 -15.12 -2.58
C ALA A 129 -2.99 -15.36 -1.21
N TYR A 130 -2.86 -14.44 -0.26
CA TYR A 130 -3.52 -14.51 1.05
C TYR A 130 -5.04 -14.67 0.93
N VAL A 131 -5.66 -13.96 -0.01
CA VAL A 131 -7.10 -14.04 -0.26
C VAL A 131 -7.52 -15.35 -0.95
N PHE A 132 -6.64 -15.99 -1.72
CA PHE A 132 -6.88 -17.35 -2.22
C PHE A 132 -6.67 -18.45 -1.16
N THR A 133 -5.71 -18.30 -0.24
CA THR A 133 -5.40 -19.33 0.77
C THR A 133 -6.28 -19.26 2.02
N PHE A 134 -6.73 -18.06 2.42
CA PHE A 134 -7.49 -17.85 3.65
C PHE A 134 -8.88 -17.19 3.42
N GLY A 135 -9.17 -16.71 2.21
CA GLY A 135 -10.43 -16.02 1.91
C GLY A 135 -11.58 -16.97 1.56
N HIS A 136 -12.81 -16.51 1.83
CA HIS A 136 -14.02 -17.22 1.40
C HIS A 136 -14.14 -17.21 -0.14
N ARG A 137 -14.62 -18.31 -0.76
CA ARG A 137 -14.57 -18.52 -2.23
C ARG A 137 -15.20 -17.38 -3.06
N GLN A 138 -16.25 -16.74 -2.55
CA GLN A 138 -16.90 -15.59 -3.19
C GLN A 138 -16.02 -14.33 -3.13
N THR A 139 -15.51 -14.00 -1.95
CA THR A 139 -14.55 -12.91 -1.72
C THR A 139 -13.28 -13.10 -2.54
N ALA A 140 -12.79 -14.34 -2.62
CA ALA A 140 -11.60 -14.69 -3.39
C ALA A 140 -11.77 -14.40 -4.89
N ARG A 141 -12.86 -14.85 -5.51
CA ARG A 141 -13.13 -14.58 -6.94
C ARG A 141 -13.23 -13.09 -7.27
N LEU A 142 -13.94 -12.32 -6.44
CA LEU A 142 -14.13 -10.88 -6.67
C LEU A 142 -12.81 -10.10 -6.51
N THR A 143 -12.08 -10.35 -5.42
CA THR A 143 -10.81 -9.67 -5.14
C THR A 143 -9.72 -10.05 -6.14
N ALA A 144 -9.62 -11.33 -6.50
CA ALA A 144 -8.58 -11.82 -7.41
C ALA A 144 -8.68 -11.19 -8.81
N LEU A 145 -9.88 -10.99 -9.35
CA LEU A 145 -10.06 -10.42 -10.69
C LEU A 145 -9.58 -8.96 -10.73
N GLY A 146 -9.94 -8.15 -9.71
CA GLY A 146 -9.46 -6.78 -9.57
C GLY A 146 -7.96 -6.68 -9.28
N MET A 147 -7.46 -7.45 -8.30
CA MET A 147 -6.04 -7.43 -7.92
C MET A 147 -5.13 -7.95 -9.03
N ALA A 148 -5.49 -9.03 -9.73
CA ALA A 148 -4.69 -9.56 -10.84
C ALA A 148 -4.57 -8.55 -11.98
N GLY A 149 -5.65 -7.81 -12.30
CA GLY A 149 -5.61 -6.72 -13.26
C GLY A 149 -4.62 -5.62 -12.86
N ILE A 150 -4.67 -5.18 -11.59
CA ILE A 150 -3.74 -4.18 -11.04
C ILE A 150 -2.29 -4.71 -11.05
N VAL A 151 -2.06 -5.96 -10.66
CA VAL A 151 -0.73 -6.62 -10.68
C VAL A 151 -0.14 -6.62 -12.09
N VAL A 152 -0.89 -7.10 -13.09
CA VAL A 152 -0.44 -7.18 -14.48
C VAL A 152 -0.14 -5.79 -15.04
N LEU A 153 -1.03 -4.81 -14.83
CA LEU A 153 -0.81 -3.42 -15.25
C LEU A 153 0.42 -2.80 -14.57
N SER A 154 0.65 -3.08 -13.28
CA SER A 154 1.80 -2.55 -12.53
C SER A 154 3.13 -3.11 -13.04
N PHE A 155 3.21 -4.42 -13.29
CA PHE A 155 4.43 -5.04 -13.84
C PHE A 155 4.67 -4.66 -15.30
N LEU A 156 3.61 -4.57 -16.14
CA LEU A 156 3.75 -4.07 -17.51
C LEU A 156 4.26 -2.62 -17.53
N TYR A 157 3.71 -1.74 -16.68
CA TYR A 157 4.21 -0.36 -16.58
C TYR A 157 5.67 -0.32 -16.10
N ALA A 158 6.04 -1.11 -15.09
CA ALA A 158 7.40 -1.18 -14.57
C ALA A 158 8.44 -1.75 -15.56
N ALA A 159 8.01 -2.41 -16.64
CA ALA A 159 8.86 -3.01 -17.68
C ALA A 159 8.78 -2.30 -19.05
N LEU A 160 7.85 -1.35 -19.22
CA LEU A 160 7.68 -0.56 -20.45
C LEU A 160 8.08 0.92 -20.27
N ALA A 161 8.12 1.42 -19.03
CA ALA A 161 8.51 2.80 -18.72
C ALA A 161 9.94 2.95 -18.16
N PHE A 162 10.65 1.84 -17.90
CA PHE A 162 11.92 1.76 -17.18
C PHE A 162 12.70 0.47 -17.51
#